data_AF-A0A9D4K098-F1
#
_entry.id   AF-A0A9D4K098-F1
#
_cell.length_a   1.000
_cell.length_b   1.000
_cell.length_c   1.000
_cell.angle_alpha   90.00
_cell.angle_beta   90.00
_cell.angle_gamma   90.00
#
_symmetry.space_group_name_H-M   'P 1'
#
loop_
_entity.id
_entity.type
_entity.pdbx_description
1 polymer ?
#
loop_
_entity_poly.entity_id
_entity_poly.type
_entity_poly.pdbx_seq_one_letter_code
_entity_poly.pdbx_strand_id
1 'polypeptide(L)' 'MQYILIVSCESIPGGMQDYNYLAEGIFDITIELSCCPFPSASSLTDYWVKNKDALVNYLLLAHMGKT' A
#
# COMPACT_ATOMS: atom_id res chain seq x y z
N MET A 1 15.71 16.32 -4.98
CA MET A 1 14.31 16.05 -5.37
C MET A 1 13.88 14.84 -4.55
N GLN A 2 13.08 15.08 -3.52
CA GLN A 2 12.89 14.20 -2.37
C GLN A 2 12.25 12.87 -2.82
N TYR A 3 12.93 11.76 -2.53
CA TYR A 3 12.37 10.41 -2.62
C TYR A 3 11.18 10.34 -1.64
N ILE A 4 9.99 10.06 -2.15
CA ILE A 4 8.85 9.66 -1.30
C ILE A 4 9.26 8.33 -0.65
N LEU A 5 9.56 8.41 0.64
CA LEU A 5 9.74 7.30 1.56
C LEU A 5 8.37 7.15 2.24
N ILE A 6 7.56 6.16 1.89
CA ILE A 6 6.43 5.81 2.75
C ILE A 6 6.90 4.64 3.64
N VAL A 7 6.38 4.60 4.86
CA VAL A 7 7.05 4.12 6.09
C VAL A 7 8.10 5.07 6.66
N SER A 8 7.68 6.30 6.96
CA SER A 8 8.13 6.95 8.19
C SER A 8 6.98 6.87 9.21
N CYS A 9 7.28 6.60 10.48
CA CYS A 9 6.34 6.80 11.60
C CYS A 9 6.19 8.31 11.86
N GLU A 10 5.97 9.07 10.79
CA GLU A 10 5.83 10.52 10.79
C GLU A 10 4.51 10.84 10.09
N SER A 11 3.79 11.83 10.59
CA SER A 11 2.56 12.29 9.96
C SER A 11 2.87 12.94 8.62
N ILE A 12 2.28 12.44 7.53
CA ILE A 12 2.37 13.05 6.21
C ILE A 12 1.07 13.81 5.94
N PRO A 13 1.02 15.14 6.18
CA PRO A 13 -0.19 15.91 5.95
C PRO A 13 -0.52 16.00 4.45
N GLY A 14 -1.81 15.82 4.12
CA GLY A 14 -2.27 15.89 2.73
C GLY A 14 -1.95 14.65 1.90
N GLY A 15 -1.66 13.52 2.55
CA GLY A 15 -1.51 12.24 1.87
C GLY A 15 -2.80 11.81 1.17
N MET A 16 -2.66 11.05 0.09
CA MET A 16 -3.79 10.49 -0.65
C MET A 16 -4.69 9.60 0.23
N GLN A 17 -4.09 8.88 1.18
CA GLN A 17 -4.81 8.05 2.13
C GLN A 17 -5.83 8.86 2.96
N ASP A 18 -5.41 10.01 3.50
CA ASP A 18 -6.27 10.87 4.30
C ASP A 18 -7.40 11.49 3.46
N TYR A 19 -7.08 11.87 2.21
CA TYR A 19 -8.08 12.41 1.29
C TYR A 19 -9.15 11.38 0.94
N ASN A 20 -8.75 10.15 0.58
CA ASN A 20 -9.69 9.09 0.22
C ASN A 20 -10.66 8.77 1.37
N TYR A 21 -10.17 8.76 2.62
CA TYR A 21 -11.02 8.53 3.78
C TYR A 21 -11.93 9.72 4.10
N LEU A 22 -11.39 10.95 4.15
CA LEU A 22 -12.12 12.12 4.62
C LEU A 22 -13.07 12.72 3.57
N ALA A 23 -12.67 12.73 2.30
CA ALA A 23 -13.44 13.32 1.22
C ALA A 23 -14.42 12.34 0.57
N GLU A 24 -13.97 11.10 0.33
CA GLU A 24 -14.72 10.12 -0.47
C GLU A 24 -15.28 8.95 0.36
N GLY A 25 -14.92 8.83 1.65
CA GLY A 25 -15.33 7.71 2.49
C GLY A 25 -14.75 6.36 2.08
N ILE A 26 -13.68 6.36 1.28
CA ILE A 26 -13.00 5.16 0.80
C ILE A 26 -11.92 4.77 1.82
N PHE A 27 -11.98 3.53 2.28
CA PHE A 27 -10.93 2.96 3.12
C PHE A 27 -9.74 2.55 2.27
N ASP A 28 -8.71 3.39 2.25
CA ASP A 28 -7.46 3.15 1.54
C ASP A 28 -6.29 2.96 2.52
N ILE A 29 -5.28 2.21 2.09
CA ILE A 29 -4.04 2.00 2.84
C ILE A 29 -2.83 2.20 1.95
N THR A 30 -1.73 2.65 2.54
CA THR A 30 -0.44 2.70 1.85
C THR A 30 0.36 1.44 2.14
N ILE A 31 0.76 0.70 1.10
CA ILE A 31 1.56 -0.53 1.21
C ILE A 31 2.97 -0.26 0.72
N GLU A 32 3.95 -0.60 1.54
CA GLU A 32 5.36 -0.44 1.24
C GLU A 32 6.01 -1.80 1.06
N LEU A 33 6.15 -2.19 -0.21
CA LEU A 33 6.48 -3.56 -0.62
C LEU A 33 7.99 -3.86 -0.56
N SER A 34 8.83 -2.83 -0.63
CA SER A 34 10.28 -3.00 -0.70
C SER A 34 11.04 -1.76 -0.25
N CYS A 35 12.17 -1.96 0.43
CA CYS A 35 13.06 -0.86 0.81
C CYS A 35 13.75 -0.18 -0.40
N CYS A 36 13.83 -0.87 -1.54
CA CYS A 36 14.46 -0.35 -2.75
C CYS A 36 13.37 0.13 -3.72
N PRO A 37 13.33 1.42 -4.10
CA PRO A 37 12.30 1.93 -5.00
C PRO A 37 12.40 1.34 -6.43
N PHE A 38 13.59 0.87 -6.83
CA PHE A 38 13.84 0.29 -8.15
C PHE A 38 14.68 -0.98 -8.02
N PRO A 39 14.09 -2.13 -7.66
CA PRO A 39 14.81 -3.39 -7.58
C PRO A 39 15.16 -3.93 -8.98
N SER A 40 16.13 -4.86 -9.05
CA SER A 40 16.50 -5.52 -10.31
C SER A 40 15.30 -6.27 -10.92
N ALA A 41 15.18 -6.25 -12.26
CA ALA A 41 14.14 -6.99 -12.99
C ALA A 41 14.12 -8.49 -12.64
N SER A 42 15.28 -9.08 -12.35
CA SER A 42 15.40 -10.48 -11.94
C SER A 42 14.69 -10.81 -10.63
N SER A 43 14.50 -9.82 -9.74
CA SER A 43 13.87 -10.01 -8.42
C SER A 43 12.35 -9.81 -8.42
N LEU A 44 11.76 -9.33 -9.53
CA LEU A 44 10.33 -9.02 -9.60
C LEU A 44 9.44 -10.25 -9.40
N THR A 45 9.86 -11.40 -9.93
CA THR A 45 9.15 -12.67 -9.75
C THR A 45 9.08 -13.06 -8.28
N ASP A 46 10.17 -12.85 -7.53
CA ASP A 46 10.21 -13.16 -6.10
C ASP A 46 9.31 -12.21 -5.30
N TYR A 47 9.30 -10.92 -5.64
CA TYR A 47 8.38 -9.96 -5.01
C TYR A 47 6.92 -10.33 -5.27
N TRP A 48 6.58 -10.76 -6.49
CA TRP A 48 5.23 -11.21 -6.80
C TRP A 48 4.84 -12.41 -5.94
N VAL A 49 5.67 -13.47 -5.92
CA VAL A 49 5.38 -14.69 -5.17
C VAL A 49 5.22 -14.40 -3.66
N LYS A 50 6.05 -13.51 -3.10
CA LYS A 50 6.00 -13.14 -1.68
C LYS A 50 4.75 -12.35 -1.28
N ASN A 51 4.22 -11.52 -2.17
CA ASN A 51 3.14 -10.58 -1.84
C ASN A 51 1.76 -10.98 -2.38
N LYS A 52 1.70 -11.88 -3.37
CA LYS A 52 0.47 -12.27 -4.05
C LYS A 52 -0.66 -12.64 -3.08
N ASP A 53 -0.39 -13.52 -2.13
CA ASP A 53 -1.43 -14.01 -1.22
C ASP A 53 -1.93 -12.91 -0.26
N ALA A 54 -1.03 -12.03 0.19
CA ALA A 54 -1.40 -10.88 1.01
C ALA A 54 -2.28 -9.89 0.24
N LEU A 55 -1.95 -9.61 -1.03
CA LEU A 55 -2.75 -8.73 -1.89
C LEU A 55 -4.14 -9.31 -2.17
N VAL A 56 -4.23 -10.61 -2.45
CA VAL A 56 -5.52 -11.29 -2.66
C VAL A 56 -6.36 -11.24 -1.38
N ASN A 57 -5.76 -11.54 -0.22
CA ASN A 57 -6.48 -11.47 1.05
C ASN A 57 -6.95 -10.05 1.39
N TYR A 58 -6.16 -9.02 1.06
CA TYR A 58 -6.57 -7.64 1.24
C TYR A 58 -7.82 -7.29 0.41
N LEU A 59 -7.90 -7.73 -0.85
CA LEU A 59 -9.09 -7.54 -1.68
C LEU A 59 -10.32 -8.24 -1.10
N LEU A 60 -10.15 -9.39 -0.45
CA LEU A 60 -11.25 -10.10 0.19
C LEU A 60 -11.81 -9.34 1.40
N LEU A 61 -11.02 -8.47 2.06
CA LEU A 61 -11.50 -7.62 3.15
C LEU A 61 -12.63 -6.68 2.71
N ALA A 62 -12.72 -6.34 1.42
CA ALA A 62 -13.82 -5.52 0.90
C ALA A 62 -15.21 -6.15 1.10
N HIS A 63 -15.27 -7.45 1.34
CA HIS A 63 -16.50 -8.19 1.61
C HIS A 63 -16.69 -8.49 3.11
N MET A 64 -15.81 -7.98 3.98
CA MET A 64 -15.93 -8.14 5.43
C MET A 64 -16.66 -6.95 6.04
N GLY A 65 -17.61 -7.23 6.93
CA GLY A 65 -18.48 -6.22 7.54
C GLY A 65 -19.83 -6.84 7.90
N LYS A 66 -20.74 -6.06 8.47
CA LYS A 66 -22.10 -6.52 8.75
C LYS A 66 -23.08 -5.93 7.73
N THR A 67 -23.96 -6.79 7.20
CA THR A 67 -25.28 -6.41 6.68
C THR A 67 -26.15 -5.78 7.75
#